data_AF-A0AAD8GAF7-F1
#
_entry.id   AF-A0AAD8GAF7-F1
#
_cell.length_a   1.000
_cell.length_b   1.000
_cell.length_c   1.000
_cell.angle_alpha   90.00
_cell.angle_beta   90.00
_cell.angle_gamma   90.00
#
_symmetry.space_group_name_H-M   'P 1'
#
loop_
_entity.id
_entity.type
_entity.pdbx_description
1 polymer ?
#
loop_
_entity_poly.entity_id
_entity_poly.type
_entity_poly.pdbx_seq_one_letter_code
_entity_poly.pdbx_strand_id
1 'polypeptide(L)'
;MAEQKDWNSSIPVDAISNLRITSIWTFLLSIEWSESWLIGLLTFHGFCLLVTLITFRFYRLQIFHFLSMVGMVYCAEYINEMAAIYWRSFSKHQYFDSRGMFISLVFSAPLLLNAMMIVVVWVYRTFTTMTELKTLQIKRKANKEKRRKAD
;
A
#
# COMPACT_ATOMS: atom_id res chain seq x y z
N MET A 1 17.05 -39.07 35.73
CA MET A 1 15.94 -38.54 34.91
C MET A 1 16.42 -37.19 34.41
N ALA A 2 16.97 -37.14 33.19
CA ALA A 2 17.65 -35.95 32.67
C ALA A 2 16.60 -34.93 32.20
N GLU A 3 16.64 -33.76 32.81
CA GLU A 3 15.82 -32.60 32.46
C GLU A 3 16.35 -32.00 31.15
N GLN A 4 15.68 -32.32 30.05
CA GLN A 4 15.96 -31.73 28.75
C GLN A 4 15.46 -30.28 28.76
N LYS A 5 16.34 -29.37 29.15
CA LYS A 5 16.10 -27.93 29.21
C LYS A 5 15.87 -27.40 27.79
N ASP A 6 14.59 -27.17 27.48
CA ASP A 6 14.09 -26.70 26.21
C ASP A 6 14.45 -25.21 26.00
N TRP A 7 15.68 -24.96 25.55
CA TRP A 7 16.26 -23.63 25.32
C TRP A 7 15.56 -22.83 24.20
N ASN A 8 14.55 -23.39 23.52
CA ASN A 8 13.91 -22.77 22.37
C ASN A 8 12.61 -21.99 22.70
N SER A 9 12.24 -21.87 23.98
CA SER A 9 10.93 -21.36 24.42
C SER A 9 10.95 -19.98 25.11
N SER A 10 12.10 -19.39 25.38
CA SER A 10 12.23 -18.24 26.30
C SER A 10 12.55 -16.88 25.66
N ILE A 11 12.21 -16.71 24.37
CA ILE A 11 11.93 -15.37 23.85
C ILE A 11 10.43 -15.31 23.53
N PRO A 12 9.61 -14.64 24.35
CA PRO A 12 8.21 -14.45 24.05
C PRO A 12 8.10 -13.59 22.80
N VAL A 13 7.71 -14.19 21.67
CA VAL A 13 7.51 -13.48 20.39
C VAL A 13 6.44 -12.39 20.57
N ASP A 14 5.50 -12.62 21.47
CA ASP A 14 4.53 -11.66 22.00
C ASP A 14 5.22 -10.48 22.71
N ALA A 15 6.22 -10.69 23.56
CA ALA A 15 6.96 -9.59 24.19
C ALA A 15 7.73 -8.75 23.15
N ILE A 16 8.42 -9.39 22.19
CA ILE A 16 9.14 -8.68 21.12
C ILE A 16 8.18 -7.87 20.23
N SER A 17 7.05 -8.47 19.85
CA SER A 17 6.06 -7.80 18.99
C SER A 17 5.40 -6.63 19.73
N ASN A 18 5.01 -6.80 20.99
CA ASN A 18 4.49 -5.70 21.82
C ASN A 18 5.52 -4.58 21.98
N LEU A 19 6.79 -4.90 22.23
CA LEU A 19 7.87 -3.90 22.31
C LEU A 19 8.08 -3.16 20.98
N ARG A 20 8.03 -3.87 19.86
CA ARG A 20 8.19 -3.26 18.53
C ARG A 20 7.00 -2.38 18.17
N ILE A 21 5.78 -2.85 18.42
CA ILE A 21 4.55 -2.11 18.16
C ILE A 21 4.53 -0.85 19.03
N THR A 22 4.79 -0.97 20.32
CA THR A 22 4.87 0.19 21.22
C THR A 22 5.95 1.17 20.76
N SER A 23 7.12 0.72 20.32
CA SER A 23 8.15 1.59 19.73
C SER A 23 7.68 2.36 18.49
N ILE A 24 6.88 1.75 17.61
CA ILE A 24 6.34 2.42 16.43
C ILE A 24 5.31 3.47 16.84
N TRP A 25 4.42 3.14 17.77
CA TRP A 25 3.40 4.08 18.26
C TRP A 25 4.03 5.26 19.01
N THR A 26 5.01 5.01 19.87
CA THR A 26 5.72 6.08 20.57
C THR A 26 6.48 6.97 19.59
N PHE A 27 7.09 6.38 18.56
CA PHE A 27 7.70 7.15 17.47
C PHE A 27 6.67 8.04 16.75
N LEU A 28 5.52 7.49 16.32
CA LEU A 28 4.47 8.25 15.62
C LEU A 28 3.84 9.34 16.49
N LEU A 29 3.67 9.10 17.79
CA LEU A 29 3.16 10.08 18.74
C LEU A 29 4.18 11.18 19.05
N SER A 30 5.47 10.89 18.93
CA SER A 30 6.54 11.89 19.12
C SER A 30 6.69 12.87 17.95
N ILE A 31 6.04 12.59 16.81
CA ILE A 31 6.07 13.46 15.63
C ILE A 31 5.20 14.70 15.89
N GLU A 32 5.77 15.88 15.63
CA GLU A 32 5.04 17.14 15.74
C GLU A 32 4.20 17.38 14.47
N TRP A 33 3.01 16.79 14.40
CA TRP A 33 2.09 16.90 13.24
C TRP A 33 1.64 18.33 12.88
N SER A 34 2.00 19.33 13.71
CA SER A 34 1.72 20.75 13.47
C SER A 34 2.67 21.40 12.45
N GLU A 35 3.77 20.74 12.07
CA GLU A 35 4.67 21.30 11.07
C GLU A 35 4.00 21.39 9.68
N SER A 36 4.09 22.56 9.04
CA SER A 36 3.36 22.86 7.79
C SER A 36 3.63 21.86 6.66
N TRP A 37 4.85 21.32 6.56
CA TRP A 37 5.20 20.33 5.54
C TRP A 37 4.58 18.96 5.82
N LEU A 38 4.40 18.56 7.08
CA LEU A 38 3.69 17.34 7.48
C LEU A 38 2.19 17.44 7.18
N ILE A 39 1.61 18.62 7.38
CA ILE A 39 0.22 18.90 6.98
C ILE A 39 0.10 18.81 5.45
N GLY A 40 1.08 19.34 4.72
CA GLY A 40 1.23 19.15 3.27
C GLY A 40 1.27 17.66 2.87
N LEU A 41 2.02 16.85 3.62
CA LEU A 41 2.09 15.40 3.40
C LEU A 41 0.74 14.70 3.65
N LEU A 42 0.06 15.03 4.75
CA LEU A 42 -1.23 14.45 5.10
C LEU A 42 -2.32 14.83 4.08
N THR A 43 -2.33 16.09 3.63
CA THR A 43 -3.24 16.55 2.57
C THR A 43 -2.95 15.85 1.24
N PHE A 44 -1.67 15.62 0.90
CA PHE A 44 -1.29 14.82 -0.25
C PHE A 44 -1.83 13.37 -0.15
N HIS A 45 -1.76 12.73 1.02
CA HIS A 45 -2.38 11.41 1.22
C HIS A 45 -3.89 11.43 1.06
N GLY A 46 -4.57 12.45 1.62
CA GLY A 46 -6.01 12.66 1.44
C GLY A 46 -6.38 12.84 -0.03
N PHE A 47 -5.58 13.58 -0.78
CA PHE A 47 -5.74 13.74 -2.22
C PHE A 47 -5.54 12.43 -2.97
N CYS A 48 -4.48 11.66 -2.68
CA CYS A 48 -4.27 10.34 -3.26
C CYS A 48 -5.42 9.36 -2.99
N LEU A 49 -5.98 9.40 -1.77
CA LEU A 49 -7.17 8.64 -1.41
C LEU A 49 -8.38 9.09 -2.25
N LEU A 50 -8.66 10.39 -2.30
CA LEU A 50 -9.77 10.94 -3.09
C LEU A 50 -9.65 10.56 -4.56
N VAL A 51 -8.45 10.70 -5.14
CA VAL A 51 -8.17 10.28 -6.52
C VAL A 51 -8.45 8.79 -6.68
N THR A 52 -7.99 7.95 -5.75
CA THR A 52 -8.25 6.50 -5.78
C THR A 52 -9.75 6.21 -5.78
N LEU A 53 -10.54 6.89 -4.94
CA LEU A 53 -11.99 6.74 -4.85
C LEU A 53 -12.70 7.19 -6.15
N ILE A 54 -12.36 8.35 -6.69
CA ILE A 54 -12.95 8.88 -7.94
C ILE A 54 -12.58 7.97 -9.13
N THR A 55 -11.34 7.49 -9.13
CA THR A 55 -10.77 6.75 -10.25
C THR A 55 -11.31 5.32 -10.34
N PHE A 56 -12.07 4.83 -9.35
CA PHE A 56 -12.84 3.59 -9.49
C PHE A 56 -13.77 3.53 -10.70
N ARG A 57 -14.10 4.69 -11.29
CA ARG A 57 -14.90 4.79 -12.52
C ARG A 57 -14.07 4.90 -13.80
N PHE A 58 -12.78 5.29 -13.72
CA PHE A 58 -11.93 5.58 -14.88
C PHE A 58 -10.66 4.74 -14.91
N TYR A 59 -10.73 3.57 -15.55
CA TYR A 59 -9.63 2.59 -15.60
C TYR A 59 -8.29 3.15 -16.10
N ARG A 60 -8.30 4.00 -17.14
CA ARG A 60 -7.07 4.57 -17.72
C ARG A 60 -6.34 5.47 -16.72
N LEU A 61 -7.07 6.33 -16.01
CA LEU A 61 -6.51 7.18 -14.96
C LEU A 61 -5.98 6.35 -13.79
N GLN A 62 -6.59 5.19 -13.53
CA GLN A 62 -6.15 4.29 -12.46
C GLN A 62 -4.77 3.70 -12.72
N ILE A 63 -4.45 3.39 -13.97
CA ILE A 63 -3.14 2.88 -14.35
C ILE A 63 -2.06 3.95 -14.13
N PHE A 64 -2.29 5.18 -14.59
CA PHE A 64 -1.37 6.29 -14.36
C PHE A 64 -1.16 6.57 -12.88
N HIS A 65 -2.26 6.56 -12.10
CA HIS A 65 -2.21 6.76 -10.65
C HIS A 65 -1.43 5.65 -9.94
N PHE A 66 -1.65 4.38 -10.31
CA PHE A 66 -0.91 3.24 -9.78
C PHE A 66 0.59 3.34 -10.08
N LEU A 67 0.95 3.64 -11.33
CA LEU A 67 2.35 3.83 -11.72
C LEU A 67 3.01 4.98 -10.96
N SER A 68 2.29 6.09 -10.77
CA SER A 68 2.77 7.22 -9.98
C SER A 68 3.01 6.83 -8.52
N MET A 69 2.09 6.09 -7.89
CA MET A 69 2.25 5.62 -6.50
C MET A 69 3.43 4.66 -6.33
N VAL A 70 3.59 3.69 -7.24
CA VAL A 70 4.75 2.78 -7.21
C VAL A 70 6.06 3.54 -7.44
N GLY A 71 6.08 4.49 -8.38
CA GLY A 71 7.24 5.34 -8.63
C GLY A 71 7.63 6.18 -7.41
N MET A 72 6.65 6.75 -6.70
CA MET A 72 6.90 7.50 -5.46
C MET A 72 7.46 6.62 -4.35
N VAL A 73 6.90 5.41 -4.16
CA VAL A 73 7.42 4.45 -3.18
C VAL A 73 8.85 4.03 -3.52
N TYR A 74 9.16 3.85 -4.81
CA TYR A 74 10.52 3.55 -5.26
C TYR A 74 11.49 4.70 -4.96
N CYS A 75 11.08 5.94 -5.20
CA CYS A 75 11.89 7.12 -4.90
C CYS A 75 11.93 7.48 -3.40
N ALA A 76 11.18 6.81 -2.53
CA ALA A 76 11.06 7.16 -1.12
C ALA A 76 12.40 7.10 -0.38
N GLU A 77 13.27 6.13 -0.72
CA GLU A 77 14.61 6.02 -0.15
C GLU A 77 15.48 7.24 -0.52
N TYR A 78 15.48 7.63 -1.79
CA TYR A 78 16.19 8.81 -2.26
C TYR A 78 15.67 10.11 -1.62
N ILE A 79 14.33 10.24 -1.52
CA ILE A 79 13.70 11.39 -0.83
C ILE A 79 14.14 11.42 0.63
N ASN A 80 14.21 10.27 1.30
CA ASN A 80 14.62 10.18 2.69
C ASN A 80 16.09 10.56 2.90
N GLU A 81 17.00 10.14 2.02
CA GLU A 81 18.40 10.57 2.08
C GLU A 81 18.54 12.08 1.89
N MET A 82 17.84 12.65 0.89
CA MET A 82 17.86 14.09 0.64
C MET A 82 17.27 14.86 1.82
N ALA A 83 16.13 14.40 2.36
CA ALA A 83 15.51 15.01 3.52
C ALA A 83 16.38 14.89 4.78
N ALA A 84 17.14 13.81 4.93
CA ALA A 84 18.12 13.65 6.02
C ALA A 84 19.33 14.59 5.88
N ILE A 85 19.67 15.06 4.68
CA ILE A 85 20.72 16.06 4.48
C ILE A 85 20.18 17.46 4.72
N TYR A 86 19.00 17.77 4.19
CA TYR A 86 18.41 19.11 4.23
C TYR A 86 17.43 19.34 5.40
N TRP A 87 17.38 18.45 6.39
CA TRP A 87 16.42 18.49 7.49
C TRP A 87 16.29 19.86 8.15
N ARG A 88 17.42 20.54 8.39
CA ARG A 88 17.45 21.87 9.02
C ARG A 88 16.71 22.97 8.26
N SER A 89 16.47 22.79 6.96
CA SER A 89 15.81 23.79 6.12
C SER A 89 14.29 23.69 6.15
N PHE A 90 13.72 22.53 6.51
CA PHE A 90 12.28 22.30 6.41
C PHE A 90 11.63 21.78 7.69
N SER A 91 12.38 21.09 8.57
CA SER A 91 11.88 20.54 9.82
C SER A 91 12.71 21.01 11.00
N LYS A 92 12.06 21.22 12.15
CA LYS A 92 12.78 21.54 13.39
C LYS A 92 13.50 20.32 13.94
N HIS A 93 13.05 19.12 13.58
CA HIS A 93 13.54 17.84 14.09
C HIS A 93 13.97 16.94 12.94
N GLN A 94 14.95 16.08 13.19
CA GLN A 94 15.47 15.14 12.21
C GLN A 94 14.60 13.87 12.21
N TYR A 95 13.54 13.86 11.40
CA TYR A 95 12.66 12.69 11.25
C TYR A 95 13.23 11.61 10.33
N PHE A 96 14.15 11.97 9.45
CA PHE A 96 14.71 11.10 8.41
C PHE A 96 15.99 10.42 8.91
N ASP A 97 15.99 9.10 8.87
CA ASP A 97 17.08 8.25 9.32
C ASP A 97 17.55 7.31 8.20
N SER A 98 18.72 6.70 8.35
CA SER A 98 19.26 5.77 7.33
C SER A 98 18.44 4.49 7.18
N ARG A 99 17.57 4.17 8.14
CA ARG A 99 16.65 3.04 8.04
C ARG A 99 15.33 3.41 7.34
N GLY A 100 15.08 4.69 7.11
CA GLY A 100 13.85 5.19 6.50
C GLY A 100 12.59 4.88 7.31
N MET A 101 12.67 4.83 8.64
CA MET A 101 11.52 4.46 9.48
C MET A 101 10.36 5.45 9.32
N PHE A 102 10.66 6.75 9.31
CA PHE A 102 9.66 7.79 9.07
C PHE A 102 9.05 7.68 7.67
N ILE A 103 9.89 7.68 6.63
CA ILE A 103 9.40 7.69 5.25
C ILE A 103 8.62 6.40 4.95
N SER A 104 9.03 5.27 5.48
CA SER A 104 8.34 4.00 5.23
C SER A 104 6.97 3.95 5.92
N LEU A 105 6.87 4.39 7.17
CA LEU A 105 5.62 4.35 7.93
C LEU A 105 4.63 5.46 7.52
N VAL A 106 5.11 6.69 7.36
CA VAL A 106 4.24 7.84 7.15
C VAL A 106 3.96 8.05 5.66
N PHE A 107 4.95 7.84 4.79
CA PHE A 107 4.78 8.03 3.35
C PHE A 107 4.46 6.71 2.64
N SER A 108 5.34 5.70 2.70
CA SER A 108 5.18 4.49 1.89
C SER A 108 3.99 3.62 2.32
N ALA A 109 3.71 3.45 3.61
CA ALA A 109 2.65 2.55 4.06
C ALA A 109 1.24 2.98 3.60
N PRO A 110 0.81 4.25 3.72
CA PRO A 110 -0.47 4.69 3.16
C PRO A 110 -0.52 4.59 1.63
N LEU A 111 0.58 4.92 0.95
CA LEU A 111 0.72 4.79 -0.52
C LEU A 111 0.56 3.33 -0.98
N LEU A 112 1.23 2.41 -0.30
CA LEU A 112 1.14 0.97 -0.56
C LEU A 112 -0.26 0.43 -0.28
N LEU A 113 -0.90 0.84 0.83
CA LEU A 113 -2.26 0.45 1.14
C LEU A 113 -3.22 0.90 0.03
N ASN A 114 -3.07 2.14 -0.47
CA ASN A 114 -3.84 2.62 -1.61
C ASN A 114 -3.57 1.81 -2.89
N ALA A 115 -2.31 1.51 -3.17
CA ALA A 115 -1.94 0.67 -4.32
C ALA A 115 -2.54 -0.74 -4.20
N MET A 116 -2.55 -1.33 -3.00
CA MET A 116 -3.17 -2.64 -2.74
C MET A 116 -4.67 -2.60 -2.97
N MET A 117 -5.38 -1.55 -2.54
CA MET A 117 -6.81 -1.40 -2.85
C MET A 117 -7.09 -1.36 -4.36
N ILE A 118 -6.25 -0.65 -5.13
CA ILE A 118 -6.37 -0.60 -6.60
C ILE A 118 -6.20 -1.99 -7.20
N VAL A 119 -5.16 -2.72 -6.79
CA VAL A 119 -4.88 -4.08 -7.27
C VAL A 119 -6.04 -5.02 -6.95
N VAL A 120 -6.57 -4.97 -5.73
CA VAL A 120 -7.72 -5.79 -5.31
C VAL A 120 -8.95 -5.51 -6.21
N VAL A 121 -9.26 -4.24 -6.47
CA VAL A 121 -10.36 -3.87 -7.38
C VAL A 121 -10.12 -4.34 -8.81
N TRP A 122 -8.88 -4.27 -9.31
CA TRP A 122 -8.54 -4.80 -10.63
C TRP A 122 -8.71 -6.31 -10.71
N VAL A 123 -8.28 -7.03 -9.68
CA VAL A 123 -8.44 -8.49 -9.60
C VAL A 123 -9.93 -8.83 -9.65
N TYR A 124 -10.76 -8.22 -8.79
CA TYR A 124 -12.20 -8.45 -8.82
C TYR A 124 -12.83 -8.15 -10.18
N ARG A 125 -12.50 -7.01 -10.80
CA ARG A 125 -13.02 -6.64 -12.13
C ARG A 125 -12.56 -7.59 -13.24
N THR A 126 -11.33 -8.09 -13.16
CA THR A 126 -10.79 -9.04 -14.14
C THR A 126 -11.51 -10.37 -14.03
N PHE A 127 -11.74 -10.85 -12.81
CA PHE A 127 -12.53 -12.06 -12.57
C PHE A 127 -13.96 -11.91 -13.08
N THR A 128 -14.67 -10.81 -12.77
CA THR A 128 -16.05 -10.62 -13.25
C THR A 128 -16.10 -10.56 -14.77
N THR A 129 -15.23 -9.78 -15.41
CA THR A 129 -15.15 -9.68 -16.87
C THR A 129 -14.85 -11.04 -17.51
N MET A 130 -13.94 -11.83 -16.93
CA MET A 130 -13.61 -13.16 -17.44
C MET A 130 -14.81 -14.12 -17.31
N THR A 131 -15.52 -14.08 -16.18
CA THR A 131 -16.74 -14.91 -15.99
C THR A 131 -17.85 -14.52 -16.96
N GLU A 132 -18.06 -13.23 -17.22
CA GLU A 132 -19.02 -12.76 -18.22
C GLU A 132 -18.61 -13.19 -19.64
N LEU A 133 -17.33 -13.04 -19.99
CA LEU A 133 -16.82 -13.47 -21.29
C LEU A 133 -16.95 -14.99 -21.50
N LYS A 134 -16.63 -15.79 -20.49
CA LYS A 134 -16.84 -17.26 -20.54
C LYS A 134 -18.32 -17.59 -20.72
N THR A 135 -19.21 -16.89 -20.01
CA THR A 135 -20.66 -17.08 -20.12
C THR A 135 -21.16 -16.72 -21.53
N LEU A 136 -20.70 -15.60 -22.08
CA LEU A 136 -21.04 -15.17 -23.44
C LEU A 136 -20.47 -16.11 -24.51
N GLN A 137 -19.26 -16.62 -24.33
CA GLN A 137 -18.66 -17.61 -25.23
C GLN A 137 -19.47 -18.92 -25.24
N ILE A 138 -19.87 -19.42 -24.08
CA ILE A 138 -20.71 -20.62 -23.96
C ILE A 138 -22.07 -20.39 -24.65
N LYS A 139 -22.71 -19.24 -24.39
CA LYS A 139 -23.98 -18.87 -25.04
C LYS A 139 -23.86 -18.79 -26.56
N ARG A 140 -22.77 -18.21 -27.09
CA ARG A 140 -22.50 -18.15 -28.54
C ARG A 140 -22.29 -19.55 -29.15
N LYS A 141 -21.55 -20.43 -28.47
CA LYS A 141 -21.35 -21.82 -28.93
C LYS A 141 -22.66 -22.60 -28.98
N ALA A 142 -23.48 -22.53 -27.92
CA ALA A 142 -24.78 -23.18 -27.88
C ALA A 142 -25.72 -22.68 -28.99
N ASN A 143 -25.72 -21.36 -29.28
CA ASN A 143 -26.56 -20.80 -30.33
C ASN A 143 -26.10 -21.22 -31.75
N LYS A 144 -24.79 -21.37 -31.96
CA LYS A 144 -24.23 -21.87 -33.22
C LYS A 144 -24.58 -23.34 -33.45
N GLU A 145 -24.56 -24.16 -32.39
CA GLU A 145 -24.95 -25.57 -32.48
C GLU A 145 -26.46 -25.75 -32.72
N LYS A 146 -27.30 -24.90 -32.11
CA LYS A 146 -28.75 -24.88 -32.40
C LYS A 146 -29.05 -24.56 -33.86
N ARG A 147 -28.36 -23.56 -34.44
CA ARG A 147 -28.51 -23.22 -35.87
C ARG A 147 -28.12 -24.39 -36.78
N ARG A 148 -27.00 -25.06 -36.49
CA ARG A 148 -26.52 -26.21 -37.28
C ARG A 148 -27.44 -27.44 -37.20
N LYS A 149 -28.30 -27.57 -36.18
CA LYS A 149 -29.30 -28.65 -36.06
C LYS A 149 -30.64 -28.30 -36.72
N ALA A 150 -30.85 -27.04 -37.09
CA ALA A 150 -32.08 -26.56 -37.72
C ALA A 150 -31.98 -26.48 -39.25
N ASP A 151 -30.76 -26.50 -39.79
CA ASP A 151 -30.44 -26.71 -41.22
C ASP A 151 -30.26 -28.21 -41.50
#